data_AF-A0A7W5BDG7-F1
#
_entry.id   AF-A0A7W5BDG7-F1
#
_cell.length_a   1.000
_cell.length_b   1.000
_cell.length_c   1.000
_cell.angle_alpha   90.00
_cell.angle_beta   90.00
_cell.angle_gamma   90.00
#
_symmetry.space_group_name_H-M   'P 1'
#
loop_
_entity.id
_entity.type
_entity.pdbx_description
1 polymer ?
#
loop_
_entity_poly.entity_id
_entity_poly.type
_entity_poly.pdbx_seq_one_letter_code
_entity_poly.pdbx_strand_id
1 'polypeptide(L)'
;MNNAVSIDDLSVVARQCIAVTCLQRFCRRYQIAHPALSQFIDHVWKVGQADRETFVAWDMGFSALPITGLGDEWPEDVRAAIPEDIYDTLAGLVDHVLETSACTWYGGDLPTTRRQLEIVLSICEQHGVVKPDFRQYTQAQAQLRGGWGPVLTDEEINAWRGLA
;
A
#
# COMPACT_ATOMS: atom_id res chain seq x y z
N MET A 1 18.97 -8.39 22.91
CA MET A 1 18.95 -8.94 21.54
C MET A 1 17.88 -8.17 20.78
N ASN A 2 18.26 -7.31 19.83
CA ASN A 2 17.29 -6.64 18.97
C ASN A 2 16.79 -7.69 17.97
N ASN A 3 15.62 -8.28 18.22
CA ASN A 3 14.93 -9.03 17.15
C ASN A 3 14.47 -8.00 16.12
N ALA A 4 15.18 -7.91 15.00
CA ALA A 4 14.73 -7.14 13.87
C ALA A 4 13.48 -7.80 13.30
N VAL A 5 12.40 -7.04 13.18
CA VAL A 5 11.17 -7.48 12.51
C VAL A 5 11.44 -7.55 11.01
N SER A 6 11.13 -8.69 10.39
CA SER A 6 11.24 -8.95 8.96
C SER A 6 9.88 -8.79 8.26
N ILE A 7 9.84 -8.85 6.92
CA ILE A 7 8.57 -8.86 6.18
C ILE A 7 7.74 -10.10 6.51
N ASP A 8 8.40 -11.22 6.81
CA ASP A 8 7.75 -12.50 7.09
C ASP A 8 6.99 -12.49 8.43
N ASP A 9 7.34 -11.58 9.33
CA ASP A 9 6.64 -11.35 10.61
C ASP A 9 5.37 -10.49 10.45
N LEU A 10 5.20 -9.85 9.29
CA LEU A 10 4.08 -8.94 9.02
C LEU A 10 2.89 -9.68 8.42
N SER A 11 1.69 -9.28 8.85
CA SER A 11 0.44 -9.65 8.19
C SER A 11 0.28 -8.98 6.82
N VAL A 12 -0.65 -9.46 6.00
CA VAL A 12 -1.01 -8.80 4.73
C VAL A 12 -1.48 -7.36 4.97
N VAL A 13 -2.29 -7.10 6.00
CA VAL A 13 -2.71 -5.73 6.37
C VAL A 13 -1.50 -4.85 6.66
N ALA A 14 -0.56 -5.32 7.48
CA ALA A 14 0.64 -4.55 7.82
C ALA A 14 1.50 -4.28 6.57
N ARG A 15 1.68 -5.28 5.70
CA ARG A 15 2.43 -5.12 4.44
C ARG A 15 1.80 -4.05 3.54
N GLN A 16 0.49 -4.09 3.39
CA GLN A 16 -0.26 -3.12 2.59
C GLN A 16 -0.18 -1.70 3.17
N CYS A 17 -0.33 -1.55 4.49
CA CYS A 17 -0.20 -0.26 5.17
C CYS A 17 1.22 0.32 5.04
N ILE A 18 2.27 -0.51 5.09
CA ILE A 18 3.65 -0.09 4.82
C ILE A 18 3.80 0.33 3.36
N ALA A 19 3.24 -0.43 2.40
CA ALA A 19 3.32 -0.09 0.99
C ALA A 19 2.69 1.28 0.68
N VAL A 20 1.49 1.54 1.18
CA VAL A 20 0.84 2.86 0.98
C VAL A 20 1.56 3.99 1.74
N THR A 21 2.17 3.71 2.90
CA THR A 21 3.06 4.66 3.59
C THR A 21 4.24 5.04 2.69
N CYS A 22 4.85 4.06 2.01
CA CYS A 22 5.94 4.29 1.08
C CYS A 22 5.50 5.15 -0.12
N LEU A 23 4.32 4.88 -0.70
CA LEU A 23 3.74 5.71 -1.76
C LEU A 23 3.51 7.16 -1.30
N GLN A 24 2.95 7.39 -0.12
CA GLN A 24 2.77 8.73 0.42
C GLN A 24 4.09 9.48 0.59
N ARG A 25 5.13 8.80 1.10
CA ARG A 25 6.47 9.37 1.21
C ARG A 25 7.10 9.67 -0.14
N PHE A 26 6.89 8.80 -1.13
CA PHE A 26 7.33 9.01 -2.51
C PHE A 26 6.68 10.24 -3.12
N CYS A 27 5.35 10.36 -3.03
CA CYS A 27 4.63 11.56 -3.49
C CYS A 27 5.15 12.83 -2.80
N ARG A 28 5.37 12.79 -1.47
CA ARG A 28 5.96 13.91 -0.72
C ARG A 28 7.36 14.28 -1.20
N ARG A 29 8.21 13.28 -1.48
CA ARG A 29 9.60 13.46 -1.95
C ARG A 29 9.66 14.21 -3.28
N TYR A 30 8.68 13.99 -4.15
CA TYR A 30 8.55 14.63 -5.46
C TYR A 30 7.55 15.79 -5.49
N GLN A 31 7.00 16.18 -4.33
CA GLN A 31 5.99 17.24 -4.22
C GLN A 31 4.74 16.99 -5.10
N ILE A 32 4.41 15.72 -5.34
CA ILE A 32 3.25 15.29 -6.12
C ILE A 32 2.03 15.39 -5.22
N ALA A 33 1.12 16.30 -5.57
CA ALA A 33 -0.12 16.53 -4.87
C ALA A 33 -1.27 16.61 -5.90
N HIS A 34 -1.85 15.45 -6.23
CA HIS A 34 -3.00 15.36 -7.13
C HIS A 34 -4.19 14.69 -6.43
N PRO A 35 -5.43 15.22 -6.54
CA PRO A 35 -6.60 14.64 -5.88
C PRO A 35 -6.84 13.16 -6.20
N ALA A 36 -6.58 12.72 -7.44
CA ALA A 36 -6.73 11.32 -7.83
C ALA A 36 -5.80 10.38 -7.04
N LEU A 37 -4.54 10.79 -6.81
CA LEU A 37 -3.59 10.03 -5.99
C LEU A 37 -4.00 10.02 -4.53
N SER A 38 -4.46 11.16 -4.00
CA SER A 38 -4.98 11.23 -2.63
C SER A 38 -6.17 10.30 -2.43
N GLN A 39 -7.12 10.26 -3.38
CA GLN A 39 -8.28 9.37 -3.33
C GLN A 39 -7.86 7.89 -3.40
N PHE A 40 -6.90 7.55 -4.26
CA PHE A 40 -6.34 6.19 -4.31
C PHE A 40 -5.69 5.80 -2.98
N ILE A 41 -4.79 6.63 -2.45
CA ILE A 41 -4.13 6.42 -1.16
C ILE A 41 -5.16 6.23 -0.05
N ASP A 42 -6.16 7.12 0.02
CA ASP A 42 -7.22 7.06 1.03
C ASP A 42 -8.04 5.78 0.95
N HIS A 43 -8.32 5.31 -0.27
CA HIS A 43 -9.09 4.09 -0.49
C HIS A 43 -8.28 2.83 -0.18
N VAL A 44 -7.01 2.79 -0.57
CA VAL A 44 -6.10 1.68 -0.22
C VAL A 44 -5.98 1.52 1.29
N TRP A 45 -5.86 2.61 2.06
CA TRP A 45 -5.79 2.54 3.53
C TRP A 45 -6.97 1.79 4.17
N LYS A 46 -8.17 1.87 3.60
CA LYS A 46 -9.39 1.24 4.15
C LYS A 46 -9.26 -0.28 4.25
N VAL A 47 -8.38 -0.89 3.46
CA VAL A 47 -8.12 -2.34 3.52
C VAL A 47 -7.65 -2.79 4.90
N GLY A 48 -7.00 -1.91 5.67
CA GLY A 48 -6.58 -2.20 7.04
C GLY A 48 -7.75 -2.48 7.98
N GLN A 49 -8.95 -2.01 7.64
CA GLN A 49 -10.18 -2.23 8.40
C GLN A 49 -11.13 -3.21 7.70
N ALA A 50 -10.77 -3.71 6.51
CA ALA A 50 -11.60 -4.62 5.75
C ALA A 50 -11.58 -6.04 6.35
N ASP A 51 -12.77 -6.61 6.50
CA ASP A 51 -13.02 -7.99 6.88
C ASP A 51 -13.63 -8.78 5.72
N ARG A 52 -14.00 -10.05 5.95
CA ARG A 52 -14.56 -10.91 4.90
C ARG A 52 -15.86 -10.36 4.30
N GLU A 53 -16.65 -9.61 5.06
CA GLU A 53 -17.97 -9.11 4.64
C GLU A 53 -17.83 -7.80 3.87
N THR A 54 -16.88 -6.97 4.28
CA THR A 54 -16.66 -5.61 3.73
C THR A 54 -15.64 -5.58 2.59
N PHE A 55 -14.85 -6.64 2.41
CA PHE A 55 -13.80 -6.65 1.40
C PHE A 55 -14.29 -6.45 -0.03
N VAL A 56 -15.38 -7.11 -0.43
CA VAL A 56 -15.92 -6.96 -1.79
C VAL A 56 -16.31 -5.50 -2.06
N ALA A 57 -16.88 -4.81 -1.06
CA ALA A 57 -17.21 -3.39 -1.19
C ALA A 57 -15.94 -2.52 -1.29
N TRP A 58 -14.87 -2.89 -0.59
CA TRP A 58 -13.57 -2.23 -0.74
C TRP A 58 -13.02 -2.39 -2.16
N ASP A 59 -12.99 -3.61 -2.70
CA ASP A 59 -12.52 -3.90 -4.06
C ASP A 59 -13.33 -3.13 -5.12
N MET A 60 -14.67 -3.22 -5.06
CA MET A 60 -15.54 -2.49 -5.97
C MET A 60 -15.37 -0.96 -5.90
N GLY A 61 -14.90 -0.43 -4.77
CA GLY A 61 -14.65 1.00 -4.60
C GLY A 61 -13.61 1.58 -5.56
N PHE A 62 -12.67 0.76 -6.08
CA PHE A 62 -11.70 1.21 -7.08
C PHE A 62 -12.35 1.62 -8.40
N SER A 63 -13.51 1.07 -8.75
CA SER A 63 -14.24 1.42 -9.99
C SER A 63 -14.71 2.87 -10.04
N ALA A 64 -14.77 3.56 -8.90
CA ALA A 64 -15.14 4.97 -8.80
C ALA A 64 -13.92 5.91 -8.79
N LEU A 65 -12.69 5.37 -8.86
CA LEU A 65 -11.46 6.15 -8.74
C LEU A 65 -10.83 6.42 -10.11
N PRO A 66 -10.20 7.59 -10.31
CA PRO A 66 -9.46 7.87 -11.55
C PRO A 66 -8.16 7.07 -11.67
N ILE A 67 -7.60 6.61 -10.55
CA ILE A 67 -6.45 5.70 -10.50
C ILE A 67 -6.88 4.46 -9.75
N THR A 68 -6.76 3.30 -10.39
CA THR A 68 -7.18 2.01 -9.85
C THR A 68 -6.01 1.21 -9.29
N GLY A 69 -4.81 1.35 -9.85
CA GLY A 69 -3.64 0.50 -9.56
C GLY A 69 -3.70 -0.88 -10.23
N LEU A 70 -4.59 -1.04 -11.23
CA LEU A 70 -4.76 -2.26 -12.00
C LEU A 70 -4.05 -2.21 -13.38
N GLY A 71 -3.11 -1.27 -13.56
CA GLY A 71 -2.42 -1.05 -14.83
C GLY A 71 -3.23 -0.32 -15.90
N ASP A 72 -4.38 0.26 -15.54
CA ASP A 72 -5.16 1.12 -16.43
C ASP A 72 -4.39 2.40 -16.78
N GLU A 73 -4.64 2.96 -17.98
CA GLU A 73 -4.08 4.25 -18.35
C GLU A 73 -4.65 5.36 -17.46
N TRP A 74 -3.76 6.19 -16.89
CA TRP A 74 -4.19 7.29 -16.02
C TRP A 74 -4.81 8.41 -16.86
N PRO A 75 -5.83 9.12 -16.34
CA PRO A 75 -6.39 10.29 -17.01
C PRO A 75 -5.31 11.32 -17.36
N GLU A 76 -5.48 11.98 -18.50
CA GLU A 76 -4.45 12.86 -19.07
C GLU A 76 -4.09 14.02 -18.14
N ASP A 77 -5.06 14.58 -17.41
CA ASP A 77 -4.85 15.63 -16.42
C ASP A 77 -3.98 15.15 -15.25
N VAL A 78 -4.17 13.91 -14.80
CA VAL A 78 -3.35 13.30 -13.76
C VAL A 78 -1.92 13.10 -14.26
N ARG A 79 -1.76 12.54 -15.47
CA ARG A 79 -0.43 12.32 -16.08
C ARG A 79 0.32 13.63 -16.26
N ALA A 80 -0.35 14.67 -16.74
CA ALA A 80 0.24 16.00 -16.94
C ALA A 80 0.67 16.70 -15.64
N ALA A 81 0.12 16.29 -14.49
CA ALA A 81 0.49 16.83 -13.18
C ALA A 81 1.75 16.18 -12.57
N ILE A 82 2.34 15.17 -13.22
CA ILE A 82 3.46 14.39 -12.71
C ILE A 82 4.70 14.67 -13.58
N PRO A 83 5.90 14.83 -13.00
CA PRO A 83 7.12 14.94 -13.80
C PRO A 83 7.30 13.75 -14.74
N GLU A 84 7.61 14.01 -16.01
CA GLU A 84 7.69 12.99 -17.06
C GLU A 84 8.71 11.88 -16.73
N ASP A 85 9.84 12.24 -16.11
CA ASP A 85 10.89 11.32 -15.68
C ASP A 85 10.50 10.44 -14.48
N ILE A 86 9.39 10.76 -13.82
CA ILE A 86 8.88 10.07 -12.63
C ILE A 86 7.61 9.28 -12.91
N TYR A 87 6.83 9.66 -13.93
CA TYR A 87 5.49 9.11 -14.19
C TYR A 87 5.47 7.58 -14.23
N ASP A 88 6.29 6.95 -15.07
CA ASP A 88 6.29 5.49 -15.22
C ASP A 88 6.67 4.77 -13.92
N THR A 89 7.59 5.36 -13.15
CA THR A 89 7.99 4.81 -11.85
C THR A 89 6.87 4.93 -10.83
N LEU A 90 6.17 6.07 -10.80
CA LEU A 90 5.04 6.26 -9.90
C LEU A 90 3.86 5.36 -10.27
N ALA A 91 3.55 5.21 -11.56
CA ALA A 91 2.50 4.31 -12.03
C ALA A 91 2.79 2.86 -11.61
N GLY A 92 4.01 2.37 -11.86
CA GLY A 92 4.42 1.03 -11.41
C GLY A 92 4.41 0.89 -9.89
N LEU A 93 4.83 1.94 -9.14
CA LEU A 93 4.76 1.94 -7.68
C LEU A 93 3.31 1.80 -7.18
N VAL A 94 2.36 2.51 -7.79
CA VAL A 94 0.93 2.41 -7.46
C VAL A 94 0.40 0.99 -7.69
N ASP A 95 0.77 0.37 -8.82
CA ASP A 95 0.37 -1.01 -9.12
C ASP A 95 0.91 -2.00 -8.07
N HIS A 96 2.20 -1.91 -7.75
CA HIS A 96 2.82 -2.76 -6.73
C HIS A 96 2.24 -2.53 -5.33
N VAL A 97 1.84 -1.30 -5.01
CA VAL A 97 1.16 -0.97 -3.75
C VAL A 97 -0.17 -1.69 -3.67
N LEU A 98 -1.02 -1.65 -4.71
CA LEU A 98 -2.29 -2.37 -4.67
C LEU A 98 -2.09 -3.89 -4.58
N GLU A 99 -1.19 -4.41 -5.41
CA GLU A 99 -0.89 -5.84 -5.51
C GLU A 99 -0.34 -6.43 -4.21
N THR A 100 0.17 -5.61 -3.29
CA THR A 100 0.65 -6.04 -1.97
C THR A 100 -0.42 -6.77 -1.16
N SER A 101 -1.71 -6.51 -1.39
CA SER A 101 -2.81 -7.26 -0.76
C SER A 101 -3.78 -7.87 -1.77
N ALA A 102 -4.03 -7.19 -2.90
CA ALA A 102 -4.96 -7.64 -3.93
C ALA A 102 -4.58 -9.00 -4.53
N CYS A 103 -3.29 -9.32 -4.68
CA CYS A 103 -2.87 -10.61 -5.24
C CYS A 103 -3.45 -11.83 -4.50
N THR A 104 -3.70 -11.73 -3.19
CA THR A 104 -4.28 -12.85 -2.41
C THR A 104 -5.75 -13.15 -2.77
N TRP A 105 -6.42 -12.27 -3.51
CA TRP A 105 -7.78 -12.43 -4.01
C TRP A 105 -7.82 -13.15 -5.34
N TYR A 106 -6.82 -12.91 -6.18
CA TYR A 106 -6.70 -13.49 -7.51
C TYR A 106 -5.91 -14.80 -7.53
N GLY A 107 -5.82 -15.48 -6.37
CA GLY A 107 -5.15 -16.78 -6.22
C GLY A 107 -3.67 -16.71 -5.88
N GLY A 108 -3.13 -15.52 -5.63
CA GLY A 108 -1.78 -15.31 -5.07
C GLY A 108 -1.67 -15.72 -3.60
N ASP A 109 -0.45 -15.87 -3.13
CA ASP A 109 -0.12 -16.38 -1.80
C ASP A 109 0.66 -15.35 -0.95
N LEU A 110 0.92 -15.70 0.33
CA LEU A 110 1.72 -14.85 1.22
C LEU A 110 3.12 -14.52 0.65
N PRO A 111 3.84 -15.44 -0.01
CA PRO A 111 5.05 -15.12 -0.77
C PRO A 111 4.88 -14.01 -1.83
N THR A 112 3.73 -13.97 -2.51
CA THR A 112 3.45 -12.93 -3.52
C THR A 112 3.33 -11.56 -2.88
N THR A 113 2.55 -11.42 -1.80
CA THR A 113 2.44 -10.14 -1.05
C THR A 113 3.81 -9.64 -0.55
N ARG A 114 4.67 -10.56 -0.10
CA ARG A 114 6.05 -10.26 0.32
C ARG A 114 6.86 -9.68 -0.83
N ARG A 115 6.82 -10.32 -2.00
CA ARG A 115 7.55 -9.86 -3.20
C ARG A 115 7.09 -8.47 -3.64
N GLN A 116 5.79 -8.21 -3.63
CA GLN A 116 5.25 -6.90 -3.98
C GLN A 116 5.77 -5.81 -3.03
N LEU A 117 5.75 -6.07 -1.72
CA LEU A 117 6.33 -5.13 -0.75
C LEU A 117 7.85 -4.94 -0.94
N GLU A 118 8.61 -5.99 -1.26
CA GLU A 118 10.03 -5.86 -1.57
C GLU A 118 10.27 -4.93 -2.77
N ILE A 119 9.45 -5.03 -3.81
CA ILE A 119 9.54 -4.16 -4.99
C ILE A 119 9.21 -2.71 -4.60
N VAL A 120 8.14 -2.47 -3.85
CA VAL A 120 7.77 -1.14 -3.34
C VAL A 120 8.93 -0.51 -2.56
N LEU A 121 9.56 -1.27 -1.66
CA LEU A 121 10.69 -0.81 -0.86
C LEU A 121 11.92 -0.51 -1.72
N SER A 122 12.21 -1.35 -2.71
CA SER A 122 13.32 -1.16 -3.66
C SER A 122 13.15 0.11 -4.49
N ILE A 123 11.96 0.34 -5.06
CA ILE A 123 11.65 1.57 -5.80
C ILE A 123 11.82 2.80 -4.89
N CYS A 124 11.30 2.74 -3.67
CA CYS A 124 11.42 3.85 -2.72
C CYS A 124 12.88 4.12 -2.33
N GLU A 125 13.68 3.08 -2.07
CA GLU A 125 15.10 3.21 -1.73
C GLU A 125 15.90 3.86 -2.88
N GLN A 126 15.67 3.43 -4.12
CA GLN A 126 16.32 4.00 -5.31
C GLN A 126 16.03 5.51 -5.47
N HIS A 127 14.89 5.97 -4.95
CA HIS A 127 14.45 7.37 -5.00
C HIS A 127 14.71 8.13 -3.69
N GLY A 128 15.47 7.55 -2.76
CA GLY A 128 15.86 8.18 -1.50
C GLY A 128 14.72 8.33 -0.50
N VAL A 129 13.66 7.52 -0.63
CA VAL A 129 12.56 7.43 0.34
C VAL A 129 12.97 6.47 1.46
N VAL A 130 12.94 6.96 2.70
CA VAL A 130 13.34 6.16 3.86
C VAL A 130 12.32 5.04 4.11
N LYS A 131 12.83 3.83 4.24
CA LYS A 131 12.07 2.63 4.61
C LYS A 131 11.36 2.80 5.96
N PRO A 132 10.05 2.45 6.08
CA PRO A 132 9.35 2.43 7.36
C PRO A 132 9.94 1.41 8.36
N ASP A 133 9.88 1.73 9.66
CA ASP A 133 10.25 0.79 10.72
C ASP A 133 9.14 -0.22 10.95
N PHE A 134 9.36 -1.47 10.54
CA PHE A 134 8.37 -2.54 10.60
C PHE A 134 7.86 -2.82 12.01
N ARG A 135 8.63 -2.51 13.06
CA ARG A 135 8.20 -2.66 14.46
C ARG A 135 6.95 -1.83 14.79
N GLN A 136 6.70 -0.76 14.04
CA GLN A 136 5.55 0.11 14.24
C GLN A 136 4.25 -0.47 13.65
N TYR A 137 4.36 -1.49 12.80
CA TYR A 137 3.24 -2.13 12.08
C TYR A 137 2.99 -3.58 12.52
N THR A 138 3.72 -4.08 13.52
CA THR A 138 3.53 -5.45 13.99
C THR A 138 2.19 -5.65 14.67
N GLN A 139 1.50 -6.72 14.32
CA GLN A 139 0.25 -7.15 14.96
C GLN A 139 0.51 -8.45 15.74
N ALA A 140 0.02 -8.54 16.98
CA ALA A 140 0.23 -9.72 17.84
C ALA A 140 -0.33 -11.03 17.24
N GLN A 141 -1.31 -10.94 16.34
CA GLN A 141 -1.98 -12.08 15.71
C GLN A 141 -1.83 -12.05 14.18
N ALA A 142 -0.62 -11.80 13.66
CA ALA A 142 -0.38 -11.67 12.21
C ALA A 142 -0.86 -12.86 11.36
N GLN A 143 -0.88 -14.08 11.92
CA GLN A 143 -1.32 -15.30 11.24
C GLN A 143 -2.86 -15.46 11.18
N LEU A 144 -3.62 -14.59 11.87
CA LEU A 144 -5.08 -14.62 11.85
C LEU A 144 -5.61 -14.43 10.41
N ARG A 145 -6.79 -15.00 10.12
CA ARG A 145 -7.46 -14.85 8.81
C ARG A 145 -6.57 -15.27 7.62
N GLY A 146 -5.78 -16.34 7.80
CA GLY A 146 -4.88 -16.83 6.75
C GLY A 146 -3.70 -15.91 6.46
N GLY A 147 -3.19 -15.21 7.48
CA GLY A 147 -2.05 -14.28 7.35
C GLY A 147 -2.46 -12.82 7.13
N TRP A 148 -3.75 -12.52 7.05
CA TRP A 148 -4.24 -11.14 6.95
C TRP A 148 -4.11 -10.33 8.25
N GLY A 149 -4.01 -11.00 9.40
CA GLY A 149 -3.97 -10.35 10.69
C GLY A 149 -5.35 -9.80 11.13
N PRO A 150 -5.42 -9.18 12.31
CA PRO A 150 -6.63 -8.49 12.76
C PRO A 150 -6.93 -7.26 11.91
N VAL A 151 -8.22 -6.89 11.83
CA VAL A 151 -8.60 -5.55 11.34
C VAL A 151 -8.09 -4.49 12.30
N LEU A 152 -7.73 -3.33 11.77
CA LEU A 152 -7.34 -2.17 12.55
C LEU A 152 -8.57 -1.44 13.09
N THR A 153 -8.47 -1.01 14.34
CA THR A 153 -9.36 0.01 14.91
C THR A 153 -9.07 1.39 14.29
N ASP A 154 -9.99 2.34 14.49
CA ASP A 154 -9.79 3.72 14.05
C ASP A 154 -8.55 4.37 14.69
N GLU A 155 -8.25 4.03 15.94
CA GLU A 155 -7.05 4.52 16.63
C GLU A 155 -5.78 3.97 15.97
N GLU A 156 -5.73 2.67 15.70
CA GLU A 156 -4.57 2.01 15.08
C GLU A 156 -4.32 2.49 13.66
N ILE A 157 -5.37 2.59 12.82
CA ILE A 157 -5.20 3.06 11.44
C ILE A 157 -4.74 4.52 11.42
N ASN A 158 -5.27 5.39 12.30
CA ASN A 158 -4.82 6.78 12.39
C ASN A 158 -3.37 6.87 12.88
N ALA A 159 -2.98 6.05 13.85
CA ALA A 159 -1.60 5.96 14.31
C ALA A 159 -0.65 5.55 13.17
N TRP A 160 -1.04 4.56 12.36
CA TRP A 160 -0.23 4.09 11.23
C TRP A 160 -0.18 5.10 10.08
N ARG A 161 -1.28 5.80 9.79
CA ARG A 161 -1.31 6.90 8.82
C ARG A 161 -0.40 8.06 9.23
N GLY A 162 -0.27 8.30 10.54
CA GLY A 162 0.66 9.30 11.10
C GLY A 162 2.14 8.98 10.90
N LEU A 163 2.48 7.76 10.46
CA LEU A 163 3.86 7.36 10.16
C LEU A 163 4.28 7.75 8.74
N ALA A 164 3.36 8.15 7.85
CA ALA A 164 3.65 8.52 6.47
C ALA A 164 4.50 9.79 6.37
#